data_AF-A0A3D4ZH47-F1
#
_entry.id   AF-A0A3D4ZH47-F1
#
_cell.length_a   1.000
_cell.length_b   1.000
_cell.length_c   1.000
_cell.angle_alpha   90.00
_cell.angle_beta   90.00
_cell.angle_gamma   90.00
#
_symmetry.space_group_name_H-M   'P 1'
#
loop_
_entity.id
_entity.type
_entity.pdbx_description
1 polymer ?
#
loop_
_entity_poly.entity_id
_entity_poly.type
_entity_poly.pdbx_seq_one_letter_code
_entity_poly.pdbx_strand_id
1 'polypeptide(L)' 'AKLNAERNNLANAEFICADASVQLKEMAKAKRLCDVLFLDPPRSGSDERFLAAAIKLAPKRI' A
#
# COMPACT_ATOMS: atom_id res chain seq x y z
N ALA A 1 9.09 7.56 -9.84
CA ALA A 1 7.88 6.74 -10.11
C ALA A 1 6.88 7.47 -11.03
N LYS A 2 6.41 8.68 -10.66
CA LYS A 2 5.46 9.47 -11.48
C LYS A 2 5.91 9.68 -12.94
N LEU A 3 7.17 10.10 -13.16
CA LEU A 3 7.74 10.23 -14.51
C LEU A 3 7.72 8.92 -15.32
N ASN A 4 7.89 7.76 -14.67
CA ASN A 4 7.81 6.47 -15.36
C ASN A 4 6.37 6.14 -15.76
N ALA A 5 5.39 6.46 -14.92
CA ALA A 5 3.98 6.30 -15.25
C ALA A 5 3.57 7.20 -16.42
N GLU A 6 4.01 8.46 -16.42
CA GLU A 6 3.79 9.40 -17.54
C GLU A 6 4.38 8.86 -18.84
N ARG A 7 5.64 8.39 -18.82
CA ARG A 7 6.30 7.78 -19.99
C ARG A 7 5.58 6.53 -20.53
N ASN A 8 4.84 5.83 -19.68
CA ASN A 8 4.08 4.63 -20.06
C ASN A 8 2.57 4.88 -20.22
N ASN A 9 2.13 6.16 -20.21
CA ASN A 9 0.72 6.55 -20.29
C ASN A 9 -0.20 5.86 -19.25
N LEU A 10 0.30 5.66 -18.02
CA LEU A 10 -0.45 5.04 -16.93
C LEU A 10 -1.25 6.09 -16.16
N ALA A 11 -2.57 6.14 -16.39
CA ALA A 11 -3.49 7.04 -15.68
C ALA A 11 -4.13 6.39 -14.43
N ASN A 12 -3.96 5.08 -14.24
CA ASN A 12 -4.57 4.28 -13.18
C ASN A 12 -3.61 3.97 -12.00
N ALA A 13 -2.46 4.63 -11.95
CA ALA A 13 -1.45 4.43 -10.91
C ALA A 13 -1.26 5.71 -10.08
N GLU A 14 -1.41 5.60 -8.77
CA GLU A 14 -1.19 6.68 -7.81
C GLU A 14 0.06 6.39 -6.97
N PHE A 15 0.94 7.38 -6.83
CA PHE A 15 2.17 7.23 -6.04
C PHE A 15 2.17 8.20 -4.87
N ILE A 16 2.27 7.64 -3.67
CA ILE A 16 2.22 8.36 -2.40
C ILE A 16 3.57 8.19 -1.71
N CYS A 17 4.19 9.29 -1.31
CA CYS A 17 5.42 9.27 -0.52
C CYS A 17 5.05 9.41 0.96
N ALA A 18 4.89 8.28 1.64
CA ALA A 18 4.53 8.21 3.04
C ALA A 18 5.05 6.91 3.67
N ASP A 19 5.05 6.85 5.00
CA ASP A 19 5.23 5.59 5.71
C ASP A 19 4.09 4.62 5.37
N ALA A 20 4.44 3.37 5.03
CA ALA A 20 3.47 2.40 4.53
C ALA A 20 2.43 2.03 5.60
N SER A 21 2.84 1.89 6.86
CA SER A 21 1.96 1.55 7.98
C SER A 21 0.94 2.67 8.24
N VAL A 22 1.39 3.93 8.15
CA VAL A 22 0.50 5.09 8.25
C VAL A 22 -0.49 5.11 7.08
N GLN A 23 0.01 4.93 5.85
CA GLN A 23 -0.83 5.02 4.66
C GLN A 23 -1.90 3.92 4.61
N LEU A 24 -1.54 2.67 4.93
CA LEU A 24 -2.51 1.56 4.98
C LEU A 24 -3.59 1.80 6.04
N LYS A 25 -3.21 2.38 7.20
CA LYS A 25 -4.15 2.72 8.25
C LYS A 25 -5.13 3.80 7.83
N GLU A 26 -4.68 4.83 7.11
CA GLU A 26 -5.56 5.86 6.56
C GLU A 26 -6.47 5.31 5.47
N MET A 27 -5.96 4.45 4.59
CA MET A 27 -6.80 3.75 3.59
C MET A 27 -7.89 2.90 4.24
N ALA A 28 -7.56 2.17 5.30
CA ALA A 28 -8.52 1.38 6.07
C ALA A 28 -9.56 2.27 6.77
N LYS A 29 -9.15 3.41 7.35
CA LYS A 29 -10.08 4.39 7.95
C LYS A 29 -11.02 4.99 6.90
N ALA A 30 -10.51 5.31 5.72
CA ALA A 30 -11.28 5.80 4.58
C ALA A 30 -12.19 4.72 3.95
N LYS A 31 -12.15 3.47 4.45
CA LYS A 31 -12.87 2.32 3.89
C LYS A 31 -12.58 2.11 2.40
N ARG A 32 -11.36 2.44 1.97
CA ARG A 32 -10.93 2.24 0.58
C ARG A 32 -10.81 0.72 0.34
N LEU A 33 -11.46 0.23 -0.70
CA LEU A 33 -11.40 -1.17 -1.09
C LEU A 33 -9.98 -1.50 -1.60
N CYS A 34 -9.41 -2.56 -1.07
CA CYS A 34 -8.14 -3.14 -1.50
C CYS A 34 -8.32 -4.64 -1.63
N ASP A 35 -8.36 -5.18 -2.84
CA ASP A 35 -8.54 -6.62 -3.04
C ASP A 35 -7.21 -7.37 -2.88
N VAL A 36 -6.11 -6.78 -3.33
CA VAL A 36 -4.77 -7.40 -3.33
C VAL A 36 -3.75 -6.39 -2.82
N LEU A 37 -2.92 -6.81 -1.86
CA LEU A 37 -1.83 -6.02 -1.29
C LEU A 37 -0.48 -6.66 -1.60
N PHE A 38 0.29 -6.08 -2.50
CA PHE A 38 1.65 -6.55 -2.79
C PHE A 38 2.65 -5.97 -1.78
N LEU A 39 3.53 -6.81 -1.25
CA LEU A 39 4.54 -6.44 -0.25
C LEU A 39 5.94 -6.84 -0.70
N ASP A 40 6.88 -5.90 -0.61
CA ASP A 40 8.31 -6.17 -0.76
C ASP A 40 9.05 -5.63 0.48
N PRO A 41 9.00 -6.36 1.62
CA PRO A 41 9.60 -5.89 2.86
C PRO A 41 11.14 -5.94 2.82
N PRO A 42 11.82 -5.13 3.64
CA PRO A 42 13.27 -5.25 3.81
C PRO A 42 13.65 -6.64 4.34
N ARG A 43 14.94 -7.00 4.27
CA ARG A 43 15.42 -8.32 4.76
C ARG A 43 15.10 -8.61 6.23
N SER A 44 14.89 -7.58 7.05
CA SER A 44 14.43 -7.69 8.45
C SER A 44 12.96 -8.10 8.59
N GLY A 45 12.21 -8.17 7.48
CA GLY A 45 10.77 -8.39 7.47
C GLY A 45 9.96 -7.12 7.74
N SER A 46 8.64 -7.28 7.77
CA SER A 46 7.67 -6.24 8.17
C SER A 46 7.56 -6.16 9.69
N ASP A 47 7.37 -4.95 10.21
CA ASP A 47 7.14 -4.75 11.64
C ASP A 47 5.68 -5.03 12.04
N GLU A 48 5.42 -5.14 13.35
CA GLU A 48 4.08 -5.41 13.88
C GLU A 48 3.08 -4.31 13.54
N ARG A 49 3.54 -3.06 13.44
CA ARG A 49 2.70 -1.90 13.13
C ARG A 49 2.15 -2.02 11.72
N PHE A 50 2.98 -2.46 10.78
CA PHE A 50 2.61 -2.71 9.40
C PHE A 50 1.60 -3.85 9.30
N LEU A 51 1.88 -4.99 9.93
CA LEU A 51 1.00 -6.16 9.89
C LEU A 51 -0.38 -5.83 10.48
N ALA A 52 -0.45 -5.09 11.58
CA ALA A 52 -1.72 -4.64 12.16
C ALA A 52 -2.51 -3.73 11.21
N ALA A 53 -1.84 -2.84 10.48
CA ALA A 53 -2.47 -1.98 9.48
C ALA A 53 -2.98 -2.78 8.27
N ALA A 54 -2.19 -3.74 7.77
CA ALA A 54 -2.55 -4.62 6.67
C ALA A 54 -3.77 -5.49 7.02
N ILE A 55 -3.82 -6.05 8.24
CA ILE A 55 -4.98 -6.82 8.73
C ILE A 55 -6.22 -5.93 8.78
N LYS A 56 -6.10 -4.68 9.25
CA LYS A 56 -7.22 -3.74 9.32
C LYS A 56 -7.74 -3.31 7.94
N LEU A 57 -6.86 -3.25 6.95
CA LEU A 57 -7.24 -3.01 5.56
C LEU A 57 -8.02 -4.20 4.97
N ALA A 58 -7.82 -5.41 5.52
CA ALA A 58 -8.53 -6.65 5.19
C ALA A 58 -8.59 -6.96 3.68
N PRO A 59 -7.44 -7.00 2.99
CA PRO A 59 -7.42 -7.40 1.59
C PRO A 59 -7.79 -8.88 1.43
N LYS A 60 -8.28 -9.25 0.25
CA LYS A 60 -8.61 -10.66 -0.06
C LYS A 60 -7.36 -11.50 -0.29
N ARG A 61 -6.23 -10.87 -0.65
CA ARG A 61 -4.93 -11.51 -0.89
C ARG A 61 -3.78 -10.58 -0.53
N ILE A 62 -2.71 -11.15 0.02
CA ILE A 62 -1.40 -10.53 0.24
C ILE A 62 -0.37 -11.33 -0.56
#